data_AF-A0A8T4Z2E3-F1
#
_entry.id   AF-A0A8T4Z2E3-F1
#
_cell.length_a   1.000
_cell.length_b   1.000
_cell.length_c   1.000
_cell.angle_alpha   90.00
_cell.angle_beta   90.00
_cell.angle_gamma   90.00
#
_symmetry.space_group_name_H-M   'P 1'
#
loop_
_entity.id
_entity.type
_entity.pdbx_description
1 polymer ?
#
loop_
_entity_poly.entity_id
_entity_poly.type
_entity_poly.pdbx_seq_one_letter_code
_entity_poly.pdbx_strand_id
1 'polypeptide(L)'
;MAEGDLREHFPFIKKYSRLLDILSDKDLASLGDAYINFVYSLALSKVAGKPIGRKLDSNTLSLALKRAGIRALLPQRTDKHKQADATEALMIFGWLSGAISIEETVSILTKEGDLVDNISAILKLILERIKIP
;
A
#
# COMPACT_ATOMS: atom_id res chain seq x y z
N MET A 1 -13.39 -10.14 15.35
CA MET A 1 -12.53 -11.34 15.30
C MET A 1 -11.14 -10.83 14.98
N ALA A 2 -10.16 -11.04 15.85
CA ALA A 2 -8.80 -10.63 15.55
C ALA A 2 -8.37 -11.40 14.30
N GLU A 3 -8.03 -10.70 13.22
CA GLU A 3 -7.25 -11.31 12.15
C GLU A 3 -6.03 -11.94 12.85
N GLY A 4 -5.93 -13.27 12.82
CA GLY A 4 -4.74 -13.94 13.32
C GLY A 4 -3.50 -13.36 12.63
N ASP A 5 -2.34 -13.42 13.27
CA ASP A 5 -1.12 -12.82 12.72
C ASP A 5 -0.86 -13.36 11.30
N LEU A 6 -1.19 -12.55 10.28
CA LEU A 6 -1.07 -12.92 8.87
C LEU A 6 0.37 -13.31 8.52
N ARG A 7 1.36 -12.86 9.31
CA ARG A 7 2.76 -13.24 9.17
C ARG A 7 3.00 -14.74 9.33
N GLU A 8 2.16 -15.45 10.09
CA GLU A 8 2.27 -16.91 10.23
C GLU A 8 1.76 -17.67 9.00
N HIS A 9 0.84 -17.06 8.24
CA HIS A 9 0.29 -17.65 7.01
C HIS A 9 1.13 -17.29 5.77
N PHE A 10 1.89 -16.20 5.81
CA PHE A 10 2.71 -15.70 4.70
C PHE A 10 4.19 -15.64 5.09
N PRO A 11 4.90 -16.78 5.14
CA PRO A 11 6.28 -16.84 5.65
C PRO A 11 7.26 -15.98 4.84
N PHE A 12 6.95 -15.67 3.58
CA PHE A 12 7.76 -14.78 2.74
C PHE A 12 7.82 -13.33 3.27
N ILE A 13 6.93 -12.92 4.17
CA ILE A 13 6.99 -11.61 4.84
C ILE A 13 8.14 -11.54 5.85
N LYS A 14 8.51 -12.67 6.46
CA LYS A 14 9.60 -12.74 7.46
C LYS A 14 10.99 -12.57 6.83
N LYS A 15 11.12 -12.64 5.50
CA LYS A 15 12.42 -12.53 4.79
C LYS A 15 12.95 -11.09 4.72
N TYR A 16 12.08 -10.09 4.87
CA TYR A 16 12.45 -8.69 4.71
C TYR A 16 13.10 -8.14 5.98
N SER A 17 14.36 -7.74 5.87
CA SER A 17 15.13 -7.11 6.96
C SER A 17 15.39 -5.62 6.73
N ARG A 18 15.08 -5.08 5.54
CA ARG A 18 15.25 -3.66 5.23
C ARG A 18 14.07 -3.16 4.42
N LEU A 19 13.69 -1.90 4.64
CA LEU A 19 12.61 -1.25 3.90
C LEU A 19 12.85 -1.26 2.39
N LEU A 20 14.09 -1.05 1.95
CA LEU A 20 14.43 -1.04 0.53
C LEU A 20 14.15 -2.39 -0.16
N ASP A 21 14.27 -3.50 0.57
CA ASP A 21 14.00 -4.84 0.05
C ASP A 21 12.50 -5.03 -0.23
N ILE A 22 11.64 -4.46 0.62
CA ILE A 22 10.18 -4.43 0.41
C ILE A 22 9.85 -3.55 -0.80
N LEU A 23 10.36 -2.32 -0.82
CA LEU A 23 10.05 -1.34 -1.87
C LEU A 23 10.53 -1.75 -3.27
N SER A 24 11.48 -2.67 -3.36
CA SER A 24 12.07 -3.13 -4.62
C SER A 24 11.60 -4.52 -5.07
N ASP A 25 10.79 -5.21 -4.26
CA ASP A 25 10.32 -6.58 -4.55
C ASP A 25 9.17 -6.56 -5.58
N LYS A 26 9.43 -7.15 -6.76
CA LYS A 26 8.50 -7.17 -7.88
C LYS A 26 7.34 -8.15 -7.71
N ASP A 27 7.58 -9.26 -7.03
CA ASP A 27 6.52 -10.24 -6.77
C ASP A 27 5.56 -9.67 -5.73
N LEU A 28 6.10 -8.95 -4.74
CA LEU A 28 5.30 -8.23 -3.76
C LEU A 28 4.51 -7.08 -4.40
N ALA A 29 5.12 -6.30 -5.30
CA ALA A 29 4.42 -5.27 -6.06
C ALA A 29 3.26 -5.84 -6.89
N SER A 30 3.49 -6.95 -7.59
CA SER A 30 2.46 -7.63 -8.38
C SER A 30 1.25 -8.06 -7.54
N LEU A 31 1.47 -8.62 -6.35
CA LEU A 31 0.39 -8.90 -5.40
C LEU A 31 -0.26 -7.61 -4.88
N GLY A 32 0.55 -6.57 -4.68
CA GLY A 32 0.13 -5.23 -4.26
C GLY A 32 -0.83 -4.55 -5.23
N ASP A 33 -0.62 -4.67 -6.55
CA ASP A 33 -1.57 -4.13 -7.56
C ASP A 33 -2.96 -4.73 -7.36
N ALA A 34 -3.06 -6.05 -7.19
CA ALA A 34 -4.34 -6.72 -6.95
C ALA A 34 -5.00 -6.24 -5.65
N TYR A 35 -4.23 -6.13 -4.56
CA TYR A 35 -4.71 -5.64 -3.27
C TYR A 35 -5.19 -4.19 -3.34
N ILE A 36 -4.41 -3.29 -3.94
CA ILE A 36 -4.77 -1.87 -4.08
C ILE A 36 -6.06 -1.72 -4.89
N ASN A 37 -6.16 -2.42 -6.02
CA ASN A 37 -7.35 -2.39 -6.86
C ASN A 37 -8.59 -2.89 -6.09
N PHE A 38 -8.43 -3.90 -5.24
CA PHE A 38 -9.49 -4.39 -4.36
C PHE A 38 -9.93 -3.34 -3.33
N VAL A 39 -9.02 -2.81 -2.51
CA VAL A 39 -9.38 -1.84 -1.46
C VAL A 39 -9.89 -0.52 -2.04
N TYR A 40 -9.40 -0.11 -3.22
CA TYR A 40 -9.91 1.05 -3.94
C TYR A 40 -11.34 0.81 -4.44
N SER A 41 -11.60 -0.37 -5.00
CA SER A 41 -12.94 -0.80 -5.42
C SER A 41 -13.91 -0.84 -4.22
N LEU A 42 -13.47 -1.31 -3.05
CA LEU A 42 -14.25 -1.26 -1.81
C LEU A 42 -14.55 0.17 -1.36
N ALA A 43 -13.56 1.07 -1.42
CA ALA A 43 -13.76 2.48 -1.07
C ALA A 43 -14.80 3.15 -1.98
N LEU A 44 -14.71 2.94 -3.29
CA LEU A 44 -15.72 3.43 -4.24
C LEU A 44 -17.09 2.81 -3.98
N SER A 45 -17.14 1.52 -3.68
CA SER A 45 -18.38 0.81 -3.38
C SER A 45 -19.07 1.38 -2.12
N LYS A 46 -18.28 1.66 -1.08
CA LYS A 46 -18.75 2.26 0.18
C LYS A 46 -19.34 3.65 -0.05
N VAL A 47 -18.66 4.50 -0.84
CA VAL A 47 -19.14 5.85 -1.17
C VAL A 47 -20.39 5.81 -2.05
N ALA A 48 -20.44 4.91 -3.03
CA ALA A 48 -21.55 4.83 -3.97
C ALA A 48 -22.76 4.05 -3.46
N GLY A 49 -22.64 3.31 -2.36
CA GLY A 49 -23.70 2.44 -1.82
C GLY A 49 -24.03 1.22 -2.69
N LYS A 50 -23.14 0.84 -3.62
CA LYS A 50 -23.31 -0.32 -4.53
C LYS A 50 -21.96 -0.91 -4.93
N PRO A 51 -21.89 -2.19 -5.32
CA PRO A 51 -20.64 -2.80 -5.76
C PRO A 51 -20.05 -2.10 -7.00
N ILE A 52 -18.77 -1.71 -6.92
CA ILE A 52 -17.99 -1.10 -7.99
C ILE A 52 -16.63 -1.78 -8.05
N GLY A 53 -16.22 -2.19 -9.25
CA GLY A 53 -14.85 -2.62 -9.53
C GLY A 53 -14.14 -1.57 -10.39
N ARG A 54 -12.97 -1.09 -9.94
CA ARG A 54 -12.15 -0.15 -10.69
C ARG A 54 -10.68 -0.32 -10.37
N LYS A 55 -9.84 -0.16 -11.40
CA LYS A 55 -8.38 -0.07 -11.22
C LYS A 55 -7.95 1.34 -10.87
N LEU A 56 -7.00 1.46 -9.96
CA LEU A 56 -6.38 2.73 -9.61
C LEU A 56 -5.27 3.06 -10.62
N ASP A 57 -5.15 4.34 -10.98
CA ASP A 57 -4.14 4.77 -11.93
C ASP A 57 -2.73 4.80 -11.31
N SER A 58 -1.75 4.29 -12.04
CA SER A 58 -0.35 4.21 -11.59
C SER A 58 0.29 5.59 -11.38
N ASN A 59 -0.21 6.65 -12.04
CA ASN A 59 0.23 8.02 -11.74
C ASN A 59 -0.12 8.40 -10.31
N THR A 60 -1.35 8.13 -9.86
CA THR A 60 -1.81 8.44 -8.51
C THR A 60 -0.93 7.78 -7.46
N LEU A 61 -0.57 6.50 -7.66
CA LEU A 61 0.35 5.76 -6.78
C LEU A 61 1.74 6.41 -6.75
N SER A 62 2.32 6.68 -7.91
CA SER A 62 3.65 7.32 -7.98
C SER A 62 3.68 8.71 -7.33
N LEU A 63 2.58 9.48 -7.42
CA LEU A 63 2.44 10.79 -6.78
C LEU A 63 2.30 10.65 -5.26
N ALA A 64 1.51 9.69 -4.79
CA ALA A 64 1.32 9.42 -3.37
C ALA A 64 2.65 9.04 -2.69
N LEU A 65 3.47 8.21 -3.35
CA LEU A 65 4.81 7.84 -2.86
C LEU A 65 5.72 9.07 -2.72
N LYS A 66 5.71 9.97 -3.70
CA LYS A 66 6.46 11.23 -3.64
C LYS A 66 5.95 12.11 -2.50
N ARG A 67 4.63 12.25 -2.36
CA ARG A 67 3.99 13.04 -1.30
C ARG A 67 4.25 12.47 0.10
N ALA A 68 4.48 11.16 0.19
CA ALA A 68 4.87 10.48 1.43
C ALA A 68 6.35 10.70 1.80
N GLY A 69 7.17 11.28 0.92
CA GLY A 69 8.62 11.46 1.13
C GLY A 69 9.45 10.20 0.87
N ILE A 70 8.80 9.08 0.52
CA ILE A 70 9.42 7.76 0.35
C ILE A 70 10.33 7.72 -0.88
N ARG A 71 10.11 8.61 -1.86
CA ARG A 71 10.98 8.71 -3.05
C ARG A 71 12.45 8.90 -2.68
N ALA A 72 12.75 9.56 -1.56
CA ALA A 72 14.11 9.78 -1.10
C ALA A 72 14.83 8.48 -0.66
N LEU A 73 14.06 7.43 -0.35
CA LEU A 73 14.55 6.10 0.07
C LEU A 73 14.87 5.19 -1.13
N LEU A 74 14.40 5.56 -2.33
CA LEU A 74 14.60 4.79 -3.56
C LEU A 74 15.86 5.26 -4.30
N PRO A 75 16.54 4.37 -5.06
CA PRO A 75 17.69 4.74 -5.88
C PRO A 75 17.41 5.95 -6.78
N GLN A 76 18.45 6.75 -7.05
CA GLN A 76 18.31 8.00 -7.80
C GLN A 76 17.66 7.78 -9.19
N ARG A 77 17.93 6.64 -9.85
CA ARG A 77 17.40 6.27 -11.18
C ARG A 77 16.11 5.45 -11.15
N THR A 78 15.21 5.74 -10.20
CA THR A 78 13.91 5.08 -10.13
C THR A 78 12.87 5.84 -10.96
N ASP A 79 12.42 5.24 -12.06
CA ASP A 79 11.37 5.78 -12.92
C ASP A 79 9.99 5.79 -12.24
N LYS A 80 9.00 6.36 -12.92
CA LYS A 80 7.64 6.51 -12.39
C LYS A 80 6.94 5.16 -12.16
N HIS A 81 7.16 4.18 -13.04
CA HIS A 81 6.55 2.85 -12.91
C HIS A 81 7.09 2.16 -11.67
N LYS A 82 8.40 2.16 -11.47
CA LYS A 82 9.01 1.60 -10.26
C LYS A 82 8.57 2.29 -8.96
N GLN A 83 8.18 3.57 -9.02
CA GLN A 83 7.59 4.26 -7.87
C GLN A 83 6.14 3.80 -7.60
N ALA A 84 5.36 3.51 -8.63
CA ALA A 84 4.04 2.88 -8.45
C ALA A 84 4.21 1.48 -7.84
N ASP A 85 5.10 0.65 -8.40
CA ASP A 85 5.40 -0.69 -7.88
C ASP A 85 5.83 -0.66 -6.40
N ALA A 86 6.66 0.31 -6.01
CA ALA A 86 7.08 0.47 -4.62
C ALA A 86 5.91 0.85 -3.69
N THR A 87 4.91 1.57 -4.21
CA THR A 87 3.68 1.88 -3.47
C THR A 87 2.86 0.62 -3.28
N GLU A 88 2.68 -0.16 -4.33
CA GLU A 88 1.98 -1.44 -4.33
C GLU A 88 2.59 -2.42 -3.33
N ALA A 89 3.91 -2.60 -3.40
CA ALA A 89 4.66 -3.47 -2.51
C ALA A 89 4.53 -3.05 -1.03
N LEU A 90 4.64 -1.75 -0.73
CA LEU A 90 4.50 -1.26 0.64
C LEU A 90 3.08 -1.43 1.18
N MET A 91 2.06 -1.18 0.36
CA MET A 91 0.65 -1.31 0.74
C MET A 91 0.29 -2.74 1.13
N ILE A 92 0.65 -3.71 0.29
CA ILE A 92 0.39 -5.12 0.61
C ILE A 92 1.23 -5.60 1.81
N PHE A 93 2.49 -5.18 1.90
CA PHE A 93 3.31 -5.50 3.07
C PHE A 93 2.68 -4.97 4.35
N GLY A 94 2.16 -3.74 4.33
CA GLY A 94 1.48 -3.14 5.47
C GLY A 94 0.31 -4.00 5.96
N TRP A 95 -0.50 -4.51 5.05
CA TRP A 95 -1.61 -5.41 5.41
C TRP A 95 -1.12 -6.78 5.89
N LEU A 96 -0.26 -7.45 5.13
CA LEU A 96 0.24 -8.80 5.47
C LEU A 96 1.08 -8.82 6.75
N SER A 97 1.70 -7.70 7.12
CA SER A 97 2.43 -7.54 8.38
C SER A 97 1.55 -7.11 9.55
N GLY A 98 0.26 -6.88 9.35
CA GLY A 98 -0.69 -6.42 10.37
C GLY A 98 -0.50 -4.95 10.78
N ALA A 99 0.24 -4.15 10.00
CA ALA A 99 0.45 -2.72 10.28
C ALA A 99 -0.80 -1.87 9.99
N ILE A 100 -1.65 -2.32 9.06
CA ILE A 100 -2.92 -1.69 8.70
C ILE A 100 -3.93 -2.75 8.28
N SER A 101 -5.21 -2.59 8.59
CA SER A 101 -6.28 -3.49 8.13
C SER A 101 -6.93 -3.01 6.83
N ILE A 102 -7.73 -3.87 6.19
CA ILE A 102 -8.54 -3.47 5.02
C ILE A 102 -9.54 -2.38 5.42
N GLU A 103 -10.20 -2.51 6.56
CA GLU A 103 -11.19 -1.54 7.05
C GLU A 103 -10.55 -0.16 7.29
N GLU A 104 -9.37 -0.12 7.91
CA GLU A 104 -8.64 1.12 8.14
C GLU A 104 -8.20 1.76 6.81
N THR A 105 -7.67 0.93 5.89
CA THR A 105 -7.30 1.37 4.54
C THR A 105 -8.50 2.00 3.81
N VAL A 106 -9.63 1.29 3.75
CA VAL A 106 -10.86 1.79 3.12
C VAL A 106 -11.36 3.05 3.81
N SER A 107 -11.33 3.10 5.15
CA SER A 107 -11.75 4.29 5.89
C SER A 107 -10.92 5.51 5.52
N ILE A 108 -9.59 5.37 5.39
CA ILE A 108 -8.69 6.47 5.00
C ILE A 108 -8.92 6.86 3.53
N LEU A 109 -9.08 5.90 2.62
CA LEU A 109 -9.36 6.19 1.21
C LEU A 109 -10.66 6.97 1.01
N THR A 110 -11.66 6.77 1.88
CA THR A 110 -12.95 7.47 1.84
C THR A 110 -12.99 8.80 2.59
N LYS A 111 -11.89 9.28 3.18
CA LYS A 111 -11.85 10.60 3.81
C LYS A 111 -11.99 11.71 2.77
N GLU A 112 -12.64 12.80 3.15
CA GLU A 112 -12.68 14.01 2.33
C GLU A 112 -11.25 14.50 2.03
N GLY A 113 -11.01 14.91 0.78
CA GLY A 113 -9.71 15.39 0.32
C GLY A 113 -9.21 14.73 -0.95
N ASP A 114 -7.94 14.98 -1.28
CA ASP A 114 -7.26 14.41 -2.44
C ASP A 114 -6.91 12.93 -2.18
N LEU A 115 -7.23 12.05 -3.14
CA LEU A 115 -6.89 10.63 -3.09
C LEU A 115 -5.37 10.39 -2.95
N VAL A 116 -4.54 11.21 -3.58
CA VAL A 116 -3.07 11.17 -3.45
C VAL A 116 -2.66 11.40 -1.99
N ASP A 117 -3.34 12.31 -1.30
CA ASP A 117 -3.07 12.61 0.11
C ASP A 117 -3.54 11.50 1.04
N ASN A 118 -4.70 10.91 0.76
CA ASN A 118 -5.20 9.76 1.50
C ASN A 118 -4.27 8.55 1.36
N ILE A 119 -3.79 8.24 0.16
CA ILE A 119 -2.82 7.15 -0.05
C ILE A 119 -1.49 7.49 0.63
N SER A 120 -0.99 8.73 0.49
CA SER A 120 0.22 9.18 1.18
C SER A 120 0.14 9.00 2.70
N ALA A 121 -1.02 9.30 3.30
CA ALA A 121 -1.26 9.09 4.72
C ALA A 121 -1.20 7.60 5.11
N ILE A 122 -1.75 6.71 4.28
CA ILE A 122 -1.65 5.26 4.50
C ILE A 122 -0.18 4.81 4.46
N LEU A 123 0.58 5.25 3.47
CA LEU A 123 1.99 4.87 3.33
C LEU A 123 2.81 5.30 4.55
N LYS A 124 2.61 6.53 5.04
CA LYS A 124 3.26 7.03 6.27
C LYS A 124 2.87 6.19 7.48
N LEU A 125 1.58 5.89 7.62
CA LEU A 125 1.07 5.08 8.72
C LEU A 125 1.67 3.68 8.75
N ILE A 126 1.81 3.06 7.57
CA ILE A 126 2.51 1.77 7.43
C ILE A 126 3.96 1.93 7.88
N LEU A 127 4.69 2.92 7.38
CA LEU A 127 6.09 3.14 7.76
C LEU A 127 6.29 3.37 9.27
N GLU A 128 5.36 4.06 9.92
CA GLU A 128 5.40 4.30 11.37
C GLU A 128 5.16 3.03 12.19
N ARG A 129 4.37 2.09 11.66
CA ARG A 129 3.92 0.90 12.39
C ARG A 129 4.70 -0.36 12.07
N ILE A 130 5.32 -0.45 10.89
CA ILE A 130 6.14 -1.60 10.52
C ILE A 130 7.38 -1.63 11.41
N LYS A 131 7.61 -2.79 12.03
CA LYS A 131 8.85 -3.07 12.75
C LYS A 131 9.78 -3.77 11.78
N ILE A 132 10.56 -2.99 11.05
CA ILE A 132 11.70 -3.49 10.29
C ILE A 132 12.92 -3.31 11.20
N PRO A 133 13.71 -4.37 11.48
CA PRO A 133 14.93 -4.25 12.26
C PRO A 133 15.98 -3.34 11.61
#